data_AF-A0A0E2DF98-F1
#
_entry.id   AF-A0A0E2DF98-F1
#
_cell.length_a   1.000
_cell.length_b   1.000
_cell.length_c   1.000
_cell.angle_alpha   90.00
_cell.angle_beta   90.00
_cell.angle_gamma   90.00
#
_symmetry.space_group_name_H-M   'P 1'
#
loop_
_entity.id
_entity.type
_entity.pdbx_description
1 polymer ?
#
loop_
_entity_poly.entity_id
_entity_poly.type
_entity_poly.pdbx_seq_one_letter_code
_entity_poly.pdbx_strand_id
1 'polypeptide(L)' 'MSMIGASISSREEILLGERVKFMSPMLSTAIEADVIRKDLIEEKYKYGLVFHNLSDAAIAEILNKIASAD' A
#
# COMPACT_ATOMS: atom_id res chain seq x y z
N MET A 1 17.66 -3.74 4.94
CA MET A 1 16.59 -4.09 3.98
C MET A 1 15.68 -2.89 3.86
N SER A 2 15.47 -2.36 2.66
CA SER A 2 14.49 -1.28 2.43
C SER A 2 13.13 -1.91 2.19
N MET A 3 12.12 -1.53 2.98
CA MET A 3 10.74 -1.97 2.77
C MET A 3 9.99 -0.90 1.97
N ILE A 4 9.25 -1.32 0.94
CA ILE A 4 8.35 -0.44 0.18
C ILE A 4 6.95 -0.60 0.76
N GLY A 5 6.24 0.51 0.87
CA GLY A 5 4.90 0.53 1.42
C GLY A 5 4.10 1.71 0.89
N ALA A 6 2.86 1.80 1.35
CA ALA A 6 2.00 2.94 1.09
C ALA A 6 1.16 3.29 2.31
N SER A 7 0.70 4.54 2.32
CA SER A 7 -0.39 4.95 3.20
C SER A 7 -1.68 4.99 2.39
N ILE A 8 -2.72 4.32 2.86
CA ILE A 8 -4.05 4.35 2.22
C ILE A 8 -5.11 4.81 3.23
N SER A 9 -6.27 5.20 2.72
CA SER A 9 -7.44 5.50 3.54
C SER A 9 -8.66 4.71 3.08
N SER A 10 -9.45 4.19 4.01
CA SER A 10 -10.73 3.54 3.73
C SER A 10 -11.81 3.99 4.71
N ARG A 11 -13.07 3.89 4.29
CA ARG A 11 -14.23 3.98 5.19
C ARG A 11 -14.55 2.63 5.83
N GLU A 12 -14.09 1.55 5.22
CA GLU A 12 -14.22 0.20 5.75
C GLU A 12 -13.06 -0.10 6.71
N GLU A 13 -13.39 -0.84 7.75
CA GLU A 13 -12.42 -1.28 8.75
C GLU A 13 -11.65 -2.50 8.23
N ILE A 14 -10.32 -2.41 8.27
CA ILE A 14 -9.37 -3.49 8.01
C ILE A 14 -8.61 -3.71 9.31
N LEU A 15 -8.33 -4.96 9.66
CA LEU A 15 -7.68 -5.28 10.92
C LEU A 15 -6.15 -5.12 10.82
N LEU A 16 -5.52 -4.77 11.94
CA LEU A 16 -4.06 -4.77 12.04
C LEU A 16 -3.52 -6.20 11.87
N GLY A 17 -2.43 -6.34 11.12
CA GLY A 17 -1.81 -7.62 10.78
C GLY A 17 -2.55 -8.38 9.67
N GLU A 18 -3.66 -7.86 9.15
CA GLU A 18 -4.37 -8.47 8.04
C GLU A 18 -3.58 -8.31 6.73
N ARG A 19 -3.54 -9.39 5.94
CA ARG A 19 -2.98 -9.36 4.59
C ARG A 19 -4.07 -8.98 3.60
N VAL A 20 -3.87 -7.85 2.94
CA VAL A 20 -4.78 -7.33 1.93
C VAL A 20 -4.18 -7.46 0.54
N LYS A 21 -5.05 -7.59 -0.45
CA LYS A 21 -4.70 -7.50 -1.87
C LYS A 21 -5.49 -6.36 -2.48
N PHE A 22 -4.81 -5.41 -3.10
CA PHE A 22 -5.46 -4.25 -3.70
C PHE A 22 -4.90 -3.95 -5.09
N MET A 23 -5.71 -3.29 -5.90
CA MET A 23 -5.33 -2.74 -7.20
C MET A 23 -5.29 -1.22 -7.09
N SER A 24 -4.13 -0.63 -7.40
CA SER A 24 -4.03 0.82 -7.58
C SER A 24 -4.34 1.18 -9.04
N PRO A 25 -5.11 2.23 -9.32
CA PRO A 25 -5.28 2.71 -10.70
C PRO A 25 -3.97 3.23 -11.32
N MET A 26 -2.94 3.45 -10.50
CA MET A 26 -1.63 3.90 -10.96
C MET A 26 -0.67 2.76 -11.30
N LEU A 27 -1.04 1.52 -11.01
CA LEU A 27 -0.17 0.36 -11.14
C LEU A 27 -0.80 -0.70 -12.04
N SER A 28 0.04 -1.39 -12.81
CA SER A 28 -0.38 -2.44 -13.72
C SER A 28 -0.68 -3.78 -13.04
N THR A 29 -0.29 -3.95 -11.76
CA THR A 29 -0.40 -5.21 -11.02
C THR A 29 -1.12 -5.05 -9.69
N ALA A 30 -1.68 -6.17 -9.20
CA ALA A 30 -2.17 -6.28 -7.84
C ALA A 30 -0.99 -6.26 -6.86
N ILE A 31 -1.17 -5.57 -5.75
CA ILE A 31 -0.22 -5.56 -4.64
C ILE A 31 -0.82 -6.34 -3.48
N GLU A 32 -0.05 -7.28 -2.95
CA GLU A 32 -0.30 -7.90 -1.64
C GLU A 32 0.47 -7.14 -0.57
N ALA A 33 -0.19 -6.82 0.54
CA ALA A 33 0.41 -6.03 1.59
C ALA A 33 -0.14 -6.38 2.98
N ASP A 34 0.70 -6.24 3.99
CA ASP A 34 0.28 -6.38 5.40
C ASP A 34 -0.03 -5.01 6.00
N VAL A 35 -1.13 -4.93 6.75
CA VAL A 35 -1.50 -3.73 7.51
C VAL A 35 -0.67 -3.64 8.78
N ILE A 36 0.32 -2.75 8.81
CA ILE A 36 1.25 -2.59 9.96
C ILE A 36 0.88 -1.42 10.88
N ARG A 37 0.04 -0.49 10.40
CA ARG A 37 -0.47 0.64 11.18
C ARG A 37 -1.92 0.91 10.81
N LYS A 38 -2.72 1.32 11.79
CA LYS A 38 -4.12 1.70 11.65
C LYS A 38 -4.40 2.87 12.58
N ASP A 39 -4.93 3.94 12.00
CA ASP A 39 -5.32 5.15 12.70
C ASP A 39 -6.76 5.51 12.31
N LEU A 40 -7.60 5.96 13.25
CA LEU A 40 -8.93 6.51 12.94
C LEU A 40 -8.85 8.04 13.01
N ILE A 41 -9.06 8.71 11.88
CA ILE A 41 -8.97 10.17 11.75
C ILE A 41 -10.19 10.67 10.99
N GLU A 42 -10.97 11.57 11.61
CA GLU A 42 -12.14 12.21 10.99
C GLU A 42 -13.08 11.19 10.30
N GLU A 43 -13.43 10.12 11.02
CA GLU A 43 -14.32 9.03 10.54
C GLU A 43 -13.77 8.19 9.37
N LYS A 44 -12.49 8.36 9.01
CA LYS A 44 -11.80 7.50 8.04
C LYS A 44 -10.68 6.74 8.72
N TYR A 45 -10.55 5.48 8.35
CA TYR A 45 -9.36 4.72 8.73
C TYR A 45 -8.22 5.07 7.78
N LYS A 46 -7.04 5.33 8.34
CA LYS A 46 -5.78 5.41 7.62
C LYS A 46 -4.92 4.21 7.97
N TYR A 47 -4.31 3.62 6.96
CA TYR A 47 -3.52 2.40 7.09
C TYR A 47 -2.11 2.61 6.56
N GLY A 48 -1.12 2.13 7.31
CA GLY A 48 0.23 1.91 6.80
C GLY A 48 0.35 0.48 6.31
N LEU A 49 0.78 0.31 5.06
CA LEU A 49 0.92 -0.98 4.40
C LEU A 49 2.38 -1.27 4.09
N VAL A 50 2.81 -2.52 4.25
CA VAL A 50 4.09 -3.04 3.74
C VAL A 50 3.82 -4.02 2.62
N PHE A 51 4.47 -3.82 1.47
CA PHE A 51 4.25 -4.63 0.28
C PHE A 51 5.02 -5.95 0.35
N HIS A 52 4.41 -7.01 -0.18
CA HIS A 52 4.99 -8.34 -0.26
C HIS A 52 5.05 -8.85 -1.70
N ASN A 53 5.97 -9.78 -1.95
CA ASN A 53 6.07 -10.53 -3.21
C ASN A 53 6.13 -9.65 -4.48
N LEU A 54 6.73 -8.46 -4.38
CA LEU A 54 6.91 -7.59 -5.53
C LEU A 54 7.95 -8.18 -6.49
N SER A 55 7.62 -8.23 -7.77
CA SER A 55 8.60 -8.46 -8.82
C SER A 55 9.45 -7.21 -9.05
N ASP A 56 10.64 -7.37 -9.61
CA ASP A 56 11.52 -6.23 -9.96
C ASP A 56 10.82 -5.23 -10.88
N ALA A 57 9.97 -5.70 -11.79
CA ALA A 57 9.16 -4.85 -12.66
C ALA A 57 8.14 -4.02 -11.86
N ALA A 58 7.47 -4.61 -10.87
CA ALA A 58 6.54 -3.90 -10.01
C ALA A 58 7.27 -2.88 -9.12
N ILE A 59 8.44 -3.25 -8.60
CA ILE A 59 9.30 -2.32 -7.82
C ILE A 59 9.68 -1.12 -8.69
N ALA A 60 10.16 -1.35 -9.91
CA ALA A 60 10.54 -0.28 -10.82
C ALA A 60 9.34 0.62 -11.19
N GLU A 61 8.18 0.03 -11.45
CA GLU A 61 6.95 0.79 -11.72
C GLU A 61 6.59 1.70 -10.54
N ILE A 62 6.56 1.16 -9.31
CA ILE A 62 6.24 1.92 -8.10
C ILE A 62 7.24 3.07 -7.90
N LEU A 63 8.54 2.79 -7.98
CA LEU A 63 9.59 3.80 -7.80
C LEU A 63 9.51 4.90 -8.87
N ASN A 64 9.24 4.53 -10.12
CA ASN A 64 9.04 5.51 -11.20
C ASN A 64 7.81 6.38 -10.94
N LYS A 65 6.71 5.81 -10.45
CA LYS A 65 5.51 6.58 -10.10
C LYS A 65 5.75 7.56 -8.96
N ILE A 66 6.51 7.16 -7.94
CA ILE A 66 6.91 8.03 -6.83
C ILE A 66 7.79 9.18 -7.35
N ALA A 67 8.80 8.87 -8.17
CA ALA A 67 9.69 9.87 -8.74
C ALA A 67 8.98 10.84 -9.70
N SER A 68 7.89 10.41 -10.34
CA SER A 68 7.08 11.24 -11.24
C SER A 68 5.97 12.04 -10.54
N ALA A 69 5.79 11.86 -9.23
CA ALA A 69 4.76 12.55 -8.47
C ALA A 69 5.20 13.93 -7.95
N ASP A 70 6.42 14.35 -8.31
CA ASP A 70 6.95 15.72 -8.16
C ASP A 70 6.42 16.67 -9.24
#